data_AF-A0A968RU66-F1
#
_entry.id   AF-A0A968RU66-F1
#
_cell.length_a   1.000
_cell.length_b   1.000
_cell.length_c   1.000
_cell.angle_alpha   90.00
_cell.angle_beta   90.00
_cell.angle_gamma   90.00
#
_symmetry.space_group_name_H-M   'P 1'
#
loop_
_entity.id
_entity.type
_entity.pdbx_description
1 polymer ?
#
loop_
_entity_poly.entity_id
_entity_poly.type
_entity_poly.pdbx_seq_one_letter_code
_entity_poly.pdbx_strand_id
1 'polypeptide(L)'
;MKTKLVLWGKNAQEERVLLGIELKPESNLVKTYIFSEAVATDDFANALMQNWRDGKEMEMPEGHTQIELPLSVTDNIIPEDLTLERPDLLTRAQTEWHFVVLSSKLHDVYRSELEDFRDKIGKLQQYDAKMWDQLKGFWQKVHGQIKEQNLFREHADSLQNTTNQLFEELKKLRTKIEEQFQLRSRELMQQFMDKLSDIEKRASEGARLSTAFEDLKTLQTKFKDAKFTKEHRTEVWNRLDSAFKAVKEKRFGAEAAQQDNSAEGRFDRRLDGLGQAMDRMENPFSAIMKT
;
A
#
# COMPACT_ATOMS: atom_id res chain seq x y z
N MET A 1 -15.91 -28.47 1.35
CA MET A 1 -16.81 -29.21 0.45
C MET A 1 -16.26 -30.62 0.27
N LYS A 2 -17.11 -31.61 -0.04
CA LYS A 2 -16.63 -32.99 -0.25
C LYS A 2 -16.11 -33.14 -1.68
N THR A 3 -14.92 -33.69 -1.83
CA THR A 3 -14.28 -33.97 -3.14
C THR A 3 -14.58 -35.38 -3.67
N LYS A 4 -15.38 -36.15 -2.93
CA LYS A 4 -15.76 -37.52 -3.25
C LYS A 4 -17.27 -37.69 -3.28
N LEU A 5 -17.76 -38.48 -4.21
CA LEU A 5 -19.16 -38.80 -4.42
C LEU A 5 -19.29 -40.31 -4.65
N VAL A 6 -20.37 -40.90 -4.14
CA VAL A 6 -20.69 -42.31 -4.36
C VAL A 6 -22.13 -42.39 -4.83
N LEU A 7 -22.37 -43.06 -5.95
CA LEU A 7 -23.68 -43.17 -6.58
C LEU A 7 -23.91 -44.58 -7.13
N TRP A 8 -25.17 -44.99 -7.16
CA TRP A 8 -25.58 -46.17 -7.91
C TRP A 8 -26.03 -45.79 -9.31
N GLY A 9 -25.84 -46.71 -10.26
CA GLY A 9 -26.28 -46.58 -11.63
C GLY A 9 -26.51 -47.94 -12.28
N LYS A 10 -26.74 -47.92 -13.59
CA LYS A 10 -26.89 -49.10 -14.44
C LYS A 10 -25.92 -49.02 -15.61
N ASN A 11 -25.38 -50.16 -16.01
CA ASN A 11 -24.60 -50.28 -17.24
C ASN A 11 -25.50 -50.47 -18.48
N ALA A 12 -24.90 -50.55 -19.67
CA ALA A 12 -25.61 -50.78 -20.93
C ALA A 12 -26.41 -52.12 -20.98
N GLN A 13 -26.14 -53.05 -20.07
CA GLN A 13 -26.83 -54.35 -19.93
C GLN A 13 -27.95 -54.31 -18.86
N GLU A 14 -28.27 -53.12 -18.33
CA GLU A 14 -29.19 -52.88 -17.21
C GLU A 14 -28.77 -53.48 -15.85
N GLU A 15 -27.54 -53.96 -15.72
CA GLU A 15 -27.00 -54.48 -14.46
C GLU A 15 -26.62 -53.32 -13.53
N ARG A 16 -26.78 -53.53 -12.22
CA ARG A 16 -26.54 -52.48 -11.23
C ARG A 16 -25.04 -52.29 -11.00
N VAL A 17 -24.59 -51.05 -11.04
CA VAL A 17 -23.18 -50.69 -10.81
C VAL A 17 -23.06 -49.63 -9.73
N LEU A 18 -21.99 -49.73 -8.92
CA LEU A 18 -21.63 -48.73 -7.94
C LEU A 18 -20.51 -47.86 -8.50
N LEU A 19 -20.66 -46.54 -8.40
CA LEU A 19 -19.67 -45.56 -8.85
C LEU A 19 -19.09 -44.83 -7.64
N GLY A 20 -17.76 -44.84 -7.53
CA GLY A 20 -17.00 -43.95 -6.66
C GLY A 20 -16.33 -42.87 -7.50
N ILE A 21 -16.64 -41.60 -7.27
CA ILE A 21 -16.12 -40.48 -8.07
C ILE A 21 -15.32 -39.56 -7.16
N GLU A 22 -14.08 -39.25 -7.53
CA GLU A 22 -13.15 -38.42 -6.76
C GLU A 22 -12.57 -37.29 -7.61
N LEU A 23 -12.68 -36.06 -7.12
CA LEU A 23 -11.97 -34.90 -7.66
C LEU A 23 -10.51 -34.88 -7.18
N LYS A 24 -9.59 -34.69 -8.12
CA LYS A 24 -8.19 -34.28 -7.89
C LYS A 24 -8.05 -32.79 -8.25
N PRO A 25 -8.12 -31.87 -7.26
CA PRO A 25 -8.22 -30.43 -7.53
C PRO A 25 -6.98 -29.85 -8.23
N GLU A 26 -5.78 -30.34 -7.88
CA GLU A 26 -4.51 -29.83 -8.42
C GLU A 26 -4.34 -30.12 -9.92
N SER A 27 -4.80 -31.29 -10.37
CA SER A 27 -4.70 -31.71 -11.77
C SER A 27 -5.96 -31.44 -12.59
N ASN A 28 -7.04 -30.93 -11.97
CA ASN A 28 -8.36 -30.77 -12.60
C ASN A 28 -8.91 -32.07 -13.21
N LEU A 29 -8.63 -33.22 -12.56
CA LEU A 29 -9.06 -34.54 -13.02
C LEU A 29 -10.10 -35.12 -12.07
N VAL A 30 -11.07 -35.84 -12.63
CA VAL A 30 -12.04 -36.65 -11.92
C VAL A 30 -11.69 -38.11 -12.15
N LYS A 31 -11.47 -38.85 -11.06
CA LYS A 31 -11.28 -40.30 -11.08
C LYS A 31 -12.62 -40.97 -10.79
N THR A 32 -13.06 -41.81 -11.70
CA THR A 32 -14.29 -42.58 -11.58
C THR A 32 -13.93 -44.06 -11.47
N TYR A 33 -14.29 -44.66 -10.34
CA TYR A 33 -14.18 -46.08 -10.05
C TYR A 33 -15.56 -46.71 -10.28
N ILE A 34 -15.62 -47.73 -11.14
CA ILE A 34 -16.86 -48.44 -11.49
C ILE A 34 -16.73 -49.87 -10.97
N PHE A 35 -17.68 -50.27 -10.13
CA PHE A 35 -17.77 -51.60 -9.54
C PHE A 35 -19.03 -52.30 -10.07
N SER A 36 -18.86 -53.51 -10.62
CA SER A 36 -19.99 -54.37 -11.04
C SER A 36 -20.76 -54.91 -9.83
N GLU A 37 -22.02 -55.32 -10.04
CA GLU A 37 -22.89 -55.88 -9.00
C GLU A 37 -22.24 -57.02 -8.20
N ALA A 38 -21.47 -57.89 -8.88
CA ALA A 38 -20.76 -59.01 -8.24
C ALA A 38 -19.71 -58.59 -7.19
N VAL A 39 -19.19 -57.36 -7.29
CA VAL A 39 -18.16 -56.80 -6.41
C VAL A 39 -18.76 -55.78 -5.44
N ALA A 40 -19.87 -55.14 -5.82
CA ALA A 40 -20.57 -54.13 -5.03
C ALA A 40 -21.47 -54.74 -3.94
N THR A 41 -20.89 -55.54 -3.04
CA THR A 41 -21.61 -56.07 -1.86
C THR A 41 -22.15 -54.95 -0.98
N ASP A 42 -23.25 -55.19 -0.28
CA ASP A 42 -23.90 -54.18 0.58
C ASP A 42 -22.94 -53.62 1.65
N ASP A 43 -22.09 -54.48 2.22
CA ASP A 43 -21.07 -54.07 3.19
C ASP A 43 -20.03 -53.13 2.55
N PHE A 44 -19.56 -53.44 1.34
CA PHE A 44 -18.61 -52.60 0.62
C PHE A 44 -19.25 -51.27 0.22
N ALA A 45 -20.48 -51.27 -0.29
CA ALA A 45 -21.20 -50.06 -0.67
C ALA A 45 -21.43 -49.13 0.53
N ASN A 46 -21.82 -49.69 1.69
CA ASN A 46 -21.95 -48.95 2.94
C ASN A 46 -20.61 -48.38 3.39
N ALA A 47 -19.55 -49.18 3.33
CA ALA A 47 -18.22 -48.74 3.69
C ALA A 47 -17.72 -47.62 2.75
N LEU A 48 -17.96 -47.72 1.44
CA LEU A 48 -17.59 -46.70 0.46
C LEU A 48 -18.34 -45.39 0.71
N MET A 49 -19.63 -45.47 1.03
CA MET A 49 -20.47 -44.30 1.35
C MET A 49 -20.12 -43.61 2.68
N GLN A 50 -19.74 -44.38 3.71
CA GLN A 50 -19.48 -43.85 5.06
C GLN A 50 -18.01 -43.54 5.32
N ASN A 51 -17.09 -44.33 4.80
CA ASN A 51 -15.66 -44.19 5.10
C ASN A 51 -14.93 -43.48 3.96
N TRP A 52 -15.02 -44.00 2.72
CA TRP A 52 -14.25 -43.45 1.61
C TRP A 52 -14.73 -42.05 1.21
N ARG A 53 -16.04 -41.83 1.15
CA ARG A 53 -16.66 -40.51 0.87
C ARG A 53 -16.22 -39.42 1.85
N ASP A 54 -15.93 -39.81 3.10
CA ASP A 54 -15.50 -38.90 4.16
C ASP A 54 -13.96 -38.82 4.28
N GLY A 55 -13.23 -39.44 3.34
CA GLY A 55 -11.78 -39.30 3.22
C GLY A 55 -10.96 -40.32 3.97
N LYS A 56 -11.57 -41.36 4.57
CA LYS A 56 -10.82 -42.46 5.21
C LYS A 56 -10.19 -43.36 4.14
N GLU A 57 -8.99 -43.86 4.43
CA GLU A 57 -8.34 -44.88 3.61
C GLU A 57 -9.15 -46.18 3.61
N MET A 58 -9.24 -46.79 2.44
CA MET A 58 -9.98 -48.02 2.18
C MET A 58 -9.33 -48.73 1.00
N GLU A 59 -9.18 -50.04 1.12
CA GLU A 59 -8.75 -50.88 0.00
C GLU A 59 -9.90 -51.04 -1.00
N MET A 60 -9.59 -50.82 -2.28
CA MET A 60 -10.55 -51.02 -3.36
C MET A 60 -10.51 -52.50 -3.78
N PRO A 61 -11.66 -53.19 -3.88
CA PRO A 61 -11.70 -54.59 -4.27
C PRO A 61 -11.20 -54.79 -5.70
N GLU A 62 -10.58 -55.94 -5.97
CA GLU A 62 -10.12 -56.32 -7.30
C GLU A 62 -11.30 -56.47 -8.28
N GLY A 63 -11.11 -56.07 -9.53
CA GLY A 63 -12.16 -56.13 -10.58
C GLY A 63 -12.92 -54.83 -10.83
N HIS A 64 -12.47 -53.69 -10.29
CA HIS A 64 -13.03 -52.38 -10.61
C HIS A 64 -12.40 -51.77 -11.86
N THR A 65 -13.18 -50.98 -12.61
CA THR A 65 -12.66 -50.17 -13.73
C THR A 65 -12.39 -48.76 -13.24
N GLN A 66 -11.21 -48.22 -13.55
CA GLN A 66 -10.84 -46.84 -13.25
C GLN A 66 -10.77 -46.03 -14.53
N ILE A 67 -11.39 -44.84 -14.51
CA ILE A 67 -11.38 -43.90 -15.62
C ILE A 67 -10.98 -42.54 -15.05
N GLU A 68 -10.14 -41.82 -15.79
CA GLU A 68 -9.74 -40.45 -15.46
C GLU A 68 -10.21 -39.51 -16.56
N LEU A 69 -11.07 -38.55 -16.21
CA LEU A 69 -11.63 -37.56 -17.13
C LEU A 69 -11.34 -36.14 -16.61
N PRO A 70 -11.13 -35.16 -17.49
CA PRO A 70 -11.03 -33.77 -17.08
C PRO A 70 -12.37 -33.31 -16.51
N LEU A 71 -12.30 -32.48 -15.47
CA LEU A 71 -13.48 -31.82 -14.95
C LEU A 71 -13.95 -30.76 -15.97
N SER A 72 -15.08 -31.02 -16.64
CA SER A 72 -15.67 -30.17 -17.69
C SER A 72 -17.08 -29.69 -17.29
N VAL A 73 -17.49 -28.52 -17.79
CA VAL A 73 -18.85 -27.97 -17.63
C VAL A 73 -19.82 -28.61 -18.63
N THR A 74 -19.31 -28.98 -19.80
CA THR A 74 -20.09 -29.44 -20.95
C THR A 74 -20.02 -30.95 -21.15
N ASP A 75 -18.92 -31.57 -20.74
CA ASP A 75 -18.69 -32.98 -21.00
C ASP A 75 -19.07 -33.83 -19.79
N ASN A 76 -19.59 -35.02 -20.06
CA ASN A 76 -19.91 -35.97 -19.01
C ASN A 76 -18.61 -36.45 -18.32
N ILE A 77 -18.59 -36.37 -16.98
CA ILE A 77 -17.51 -36.92 -16.14
C ILE A 77 -17.64 -38.44 -15.91
N ILE A 78 -18.66 -39.03 -16.54
CA ILE A 78 -18.94 -40.46 -16.56
C ILE A 78 -19.08 -40.91 -18.01
N PRO A 79 -18.78 -42.18 -18.32
CA PRO A 79 -19.02 -42.77 -19.63
C PRO A 79 -20.50 -42.68 -20.07
N GLU A 80 -20.75 -42.51 -21.37
CA GLU A 80 -22.11 -42.37 -21.95
C GLU A 80 -22.96 -43.65 -21.84
N ASP A 81 -22.32 -44.81 -21.65
CA ASP A 81 -22.94 -46.11 -21.49
C ASP A 81 -23.50 -46.38 -20.08
N LEU A 82 -23.37 -45.42 -19.15
CA LEU A 82 -23.86 -45.53 -17.77
C LEU A 82 -25.06 -44.62 -17.52
N THR A 83 -26.13 -45.21 -16.98
CA THR A 83 -27.32 -44.47 -16.53
C THR A 83 -27.33 -44.34 -15.00
N LEU A 84 -27.25 -43.13 -14.47
CA LEU A 84 -27.26 -42.89 -13.02
C LEU A 84 -28.67 -42.94 -12.43
N GLU A 85 -28.82 -43.51 -11.22
CA GLU A 85 -30.08 -43.45 -10.46
C GLU A 85 -30.38 -42.03 -9.97
N ARG A 86 -29.34 -41.24 -9.69
CA ARG A 86 -29.42 -39.88 -9.13
C ARG A 86 -28.52 -38.89 -9.88
N PRO A 87 -28.87 -38.51 -11.13
CA PRO A 87 -28.06 -37.57 -11.93
C PRO A 87 -28.03 -36.15 -11.33
N ASP A 88 -29.01 -35.80 -10.51
CA ASP A 88 -29.07 -34.54 -9.76
C ASP A 88 -27.90 -34.36 -8.78
N LEU A 89 -27.45 -35.46 -8.16
CA LEU A 89 -26.32 -35.43 -7.23
C LEU A 89 -24.98 -35.25 -7.96
N LEU A 90 -24.86 -35.80 -9.17
CA LEU A 90 -23.66 -35.64 -10.00
C LEU A 90 -23.51 -34.18 -10.45
N THR A 91 -24.58 -33.58 -10.99
CA THR A 91 -24.54 -32.19 -11.48
C THR A 91 -24.26 -31.18 -10.36
N ARG A 92 -24.84 -31.41 -9.17
CA ARG A 92 -24.49 -30.64 -7.98
C ARG A 92 -23.02 -30.80 -7.59
N ALA A 93 -22.52 -32.04 -7.54
CA ALA A 93 -21.12 -32.30 -7.22
C ALA A 93 -20.16 -31.65 -8.24
N GLN A 94 -20.46 -31.74 -9.54
CA GLN A 94 -19.72 -31.06 -10.60
C GLN A 94 -19.64 -29.55 -10.35
N THR A 95 -20.76 -28.92 -10.03
CA THR A 95 -20.80 -27.47 -9.76
C THR A 95 -19.97 -27.11 -8.52
N GLU A 96 -20.10 -27.87 -7.44
CA GLU A 96 -19.29 -27.69 -6.22
C GLU A 96 -17.80 -27.92 -6.49
N TRP A 97 -17.45 -28.90 -7.33
CA TRP A 97 -16.07 -29.23 -7.71
C TRP A 97 -15.44 -28.18 -8.62
N HIS A 98 -16.18 -27.65 -9.58
CA HIS A 98 -15.73 -26.50 -10.40
C HIS A 98 -15.39 -25.33 -9.51
N PHE A 99 -16.24 -25.05 -8.52
CA PHE A 99 -15.99 -24.01 -7.55
C PHE A 99 -14.72 -24.29 -6.72
N VAL A 100 -14.54 -25.53 -6.25
CA VAL A 100 -13.32 -25.93 -5.52
C VAL A 100 -12.06 -25.66 -6.34
N VAL A 101 -12.02 -26.14 -7.59
CA VAL A 101 -10.85 -25.98 -8.47
C VAL A 101 -10.60 -24.51 -8.79
N LEU A 102 -11.65 -23.76 -9.15
CA LEU A 102 -11.54 -22.34 -9.47
C LEU A 102 -11.00 -21.56 -8.27
N SER A 103 -11.60 -21.76 -7.09
CA SER A 103 -11.19 -21.03 -5.89
C SER A 103 -9.75 -21.34 -5.49
N SER A 104 -9.32 -22.61 -5.56
CA SER A 104 -7.93 -22.99 -5.26
C SER A 104 -6.96 -22.35 -6.26
N LYS A 105 -7.23 -22.43 -7.57
CA LYS A 105 -6.38 -21.82 -8.60
C LYS A 105 -6.28 -20.31 -8.44
N LEU A 106 -7.40 -19.62 -8.21
CA LEU A 106 -7.41 -18.17 -7.98
C LEU A 106 -6.62 -17.80 -6.73
N HIS A 107 -6.80 -18.54 -5.64
CA HIS A 107 -6.05 -18.32 -4.41
C HIS A 107 -4.55 -18.48 -4.64
N ASP A 108 -4.10 -19.54 -5.34
CA ASP A 108 -2.68 -19.77 -5.60
C ASP A 108 -2.04 -18.66 -6.44
N VAL A 109 -2.74 -18.19 -7.48
CA VAL A 109 -2.27 -17.06 -8.31
C VAL A 109 -2.14 -15.80 -7.46
N TYR A 110 -3.18 -15.45 -6.69
CA TYR A 110 -3.16 -14.25 -5.86
C TYR A 110 -2.18 -14.34 -4.70
N ARG A 111 -1.98 -15.52 -4.12
CA ARG A 111 -0.94 -15.76 -3.12
C ARG A 111 0.44 -15.51 -3.71
N SER A 112 0.71 -16.02 -4.92
CA SER A 112 1.99 -15.79 -5.60
C SER A 112 2.23 -14.31 -5.87
N GLU A 113 1.21 -13.59 -6.37
CA GLU A 113 1.32 -12.13 -6.57
C GLU A 113 1.57 -11.38 -5.26
N LEU A 114 0.97 -11.82 -4.15
CA LEU A 114 1.21 -11.23 -2.81
C LEU A 114 2.62 -11.48 -2.29
N GLU A 115 3.18 -12.67 -2.52
CA GLU A 115 4.59 -12.92 -2.17
C GLU A 115 5.53 -12.01 -2.97
N ASP A 116 5.25 -11.77 -4.26
CA ASP A 116 6.01 -10.79 -5.04
C ASP A 116 5.92 -9.37 -4.47
N PHE A 117 4.73 -8.97 -3.99
CA PHE A 117 4.55 -7.69 -3.31
C PHE A 117 5.33 -7.65 -1.99
N ARG A 118 5.26 -8.71 -1.18
CA ARG A 118 6.01 -8.83 0.07
C ARG A 118 7.51 -8.66 -0.18
N ASP A 119 8.06 -9.36 -1.17
CA ASP A 119 9.47 -9.28 -1.52
C ASP A 119 9.89 -7.88 -1.97
N LYS A 120 9.05 -7.22 -2.78
CA LYS A 120 9.32 -5.85 -3.24
C LYS A 120 9.27 -4.86 -2.08
N ILE A 121 8.26 -4.96 -1.22
CA ILE A 121 8.10 -4.08 -0.05
C ILE A 121 9.22 -4.30 0.95
N GLY A 122 9.63 -5.55 1.20
CA GLY A 122 10.75 -5.88 2.09
C GLY A 122 12.09 -5.30 1.64
N LYS A 123 12.26 -5.02 0.33
CA LYS A 123 13.46 -4.38 -0.23
C LYS A 123 13.39 -2.84 -0.23
N LEU A 124 12.25 -2.24 0.09
CA LEU A 124 12.10 -0.80 0.10
C LEU A 124 12.83 -0.17 1.30
N GLN A 125 13.72 0.79 1.01
CA GLN A 125 14.35 1.59 2.06
C GLN A 125 13.45 2.75 2.54
N GLN A 126 12.56 3.21 1.66
CA GLN A 126 11.70 4.37 1.85
C GLN A 126 10.31 4.07 1.26
N TYR A 127 9.30 4.78 1.77
CA TYR A 127 7.95 4.71 1.23
C TYR A 127 7.94 5.01 -0.27
N ASP A 128 7.22 4.18 -1.02
CA ASP A 128 6.97 4.37 -2.45
C ASP A 128 5.46 4.45 -2.70
N ALA A 129 5.02 5.60 -3.22
CA ALA A 129 3.63 5.82 -3.59
C ALA A 129 3.17 4.91 -4.74
N LYS A 130 4.08 4.56 -5.67
CA LYS A 130 3.76 3.65 -6.77
C LYS A 130 3.47 2.25 -6.26
N MET A 131 4.25 1.76 -5.29
CA MET A 131 4.02 0.46 -4.65
C MET A 131 2.65 0.43 -3.94
N TRP A 132 2.31 1.51 -3.24
CA TRP A 132 1.00 1.67 -2.60
C TRP A 132 -0.16 1.59 -3.60
N ASP A 133 -0.05 2.28 -4.73
CA ASP A 133 -1.07 2.25 -5.79
C ASP A 133 -1.19 0.87 -6.46
N GLN A 134 -0.07 0.17 -6.67
CA GLN A 134 -0.07 -1.18 -7.19
C GLN A 134 -0.77 -2.16 -6.23
N LEU A 135 -0.49 -2.08 -4.93
CA LEU A 135 -1.12 -2.93 -3.92
C LEU A 135 -2.63 -2.64 -3.81
N LYS A 136 -3.07 -1.38 -3.93
CA LYS A 136 -4.50 -1.04 -4.05
C LYS A 136 -5.15 -1.65 -5.28
N GLY A 137 -4.48 -1.60 -6.43
CA GLY A 137 -4.98 -2.22 -7.66
C GLY A 137 -5.13 -3.74 -7.51
N PHE A 138 -4.17 -4.40 -6.88
CA PHE A 138 -4.28 -5.81 -6.51
C PHE A 138 -5.47 -6.07 -5.58
N TRP A 139 -5.62 -5.28 -4.51
CA TRP A 139 -6.72 -5.43 -3.56
C TRP A 139 -8.09 -5.29 -4.21
N GLN A 140 -8.24 -4.37 -5.17
CA GLN A 140 -9.47 -4.23 -5.95
C GLN A 140 -9.80 -5.49 -6.76
N LYS A 141 -8.80 -6.18 -7.34
CA LYS A 141 -9.00 -7.45 -8.05
C LYS A 141 -9.49 -8.54 -7.09
N VAL A 142 -8.80 -8.72 -5.95
CA VAL A 142 -9.18 -9.70 -4.93
C VAL A 142 -10.59 -9.43 -4.42
N HIS A 143 -10.89 -8.18 -4.08
CA HIS A 143 -12.22 -7.79 -3.62
C HIS A 143 -13.31 -8.05 -4.68
N GLY A 144 -13.01 -7.85 -5.97
CA GLY A 144 -13.90 -8.24 -7.06
C GLY A 144 -14.26 -9.72 -7.01
N GLN A 145 -13.26 -10.59 -6.85
CA GLN A 145 -13.47 -12.04 -6.76
C GLN A 145 -14.22 -12.47 -5.49
N ILE A 146 -14.01 -11.77 -4.37
CA ILE A 146 -14.77 -12.01 -3.13
C ILE A 146 -16.24 -11.63 -3.34
N LYS A 147 -16.51 -10.49 -3.98
CA LYS A 147 -17.87 -10.02 -4.27
C LYS A 147 -18.61 -10.97 -5.22
N GLU A 148 -17.90 -11.50 -6.21
CA GLU A 148 -18.42 -12.51 -7.15
C GLU A 148 -18.58 -13.89 -6.51
N GLN A 149 -18.17 -14.06 -5.25
CA GLN A 149 -18.20 -15.35 -4.52
C GLN A 149 -17.39 -16.45 -5.20
N ASN A 150 -16.30 -16.09 -5.92
CA ASN A 150 -15.41 -17.04 -6.61
C ASN A 150 -14.35 -17.65 -5.69
N LEU A 151 -14.30 -17.22 -4.42
CA LEU A 151 -13.33 -17.67 -3.43
C LEU A 151 -14.02 -18.27 -2.22
N PHE A 152 -13.44 -19.35 -1.68
CA PHE A 152 -13.76 -19.78 -0.33
C PHE A 152 -13.47 -18.67 0.67
N ARG A 153 -14.25 -18.62 1.74
CA ARG A 153 -14.08 -17.65 2.81
C ARG A 153 -12.66 -17.68 3.39
N GLU A 154 -12.12 -18.87 3.64
CA GLU A 154 -10.76 -19.02 4.18
C GLU A 154 -9.69 -18.45 3.23
N HIS A 155 -9.85 -18.67 1.92
CA HIS A 155 -8.98 -18.10 0.90
C HIS A 155 -9.09 -16.57 0.86
N ALA A 156 -10.31 -16.04 0.89
CA ALA A 156 -10.57 -14.61 0.92
C ALA A 156 -9.96 -13.94 2.17
N ASP A 157 -10.19 -14.53 3.34
CA ASP A 157 -9.69 -14.04 4.63
C ASP A 157 -8.15 -14.06 4.65
N SER A 158 -7.52 -15.12 4.14
CA SER A 158 -6.05 -15.22 4.01
C SER A 158 -5.45 -14.12 3.12
N LEU A 159 -6.03 -13.91 1.93
CA LEU A 159 -5.58 -12.86 1.00
C LEU A 159 -5.77 -11.46 1.59
N GLN A 160 -6.91 -11.22 2.25
CA GLN A 160 -7.20 -9.94 2.93
C GLN A 160 -6.21 -9.65 4.05
N ASN A 161 -5.98 -10.63 4.93
CA ASN A 161 -5.06 -10.47 6.06
C ASN A 161 -3.63 -10.17 5.57
N THR A 162 -3.16 -10.90 4.56
CA THR A 162 -1.83 -10.68 3.98
C THR A 162 -1.74 -9.31 3.31
N THR A 163 -2.75 -8.92 2.53
CA THR A 163 -2.81 -7.59 1.89
C THR A 163 -2.77 -6.47 2.93
N ASN A 164 -3.53 -6.60 4.03
CA ASN A 164 -3.54 -5.62 5.12
C ASN A 164 -2.17 -5.50 5.80
N GLN A 165 -1.47 -6.62 6.04
CA GLN A 165 -0.12 -6.61 6.59
C GLN A 165 0.84 -5.79 5.71
N LEU A 166 0.79 -5.99 4.39
CA LEU A 166 1.62 -5.23 3.44
C LEU A 166 1.30 -3.73 3.44
N PHE A 167 0.02 -3.35 3.59
CA PHE A 167 -0.35 -1.95 3.76
C PHE A 167 0.21 -1.36 5.06
N GLU A 168 0.18 -2.11 6.17
CA GLU A 168 0.76 -1.66 7.43
C GLU A 168 2.28 -1.50 7.35
N GLU A 169 2.99 -2.37 6.63
CA GLU A 169 4.43 -2.22 6.37
C GLU A 169 4.74 -0.93 5.59
N LEU A 170 3.99 -0.65 4.51
CA LEU A 170 4.14 0.59 3.77
C LEU A 170 3.83 1.83 4.62
N LYS A 171 2.82 1.77 5.48
CA LYS A 171 2.51 2.86 6.42
C LYS A 171 3.67 3.10 7.40
N LYS A 172 4.29 2.04 7.93
CA LYS A 172 5.47 2.17 8.81
C LYS A 172 6.63 2.87 8.10
N LEU A 173 6.90 2.53 6.84
CA LEU A 173 7.93 3.23 6.05
C LEU A 173 7.60 4.72 5.87
N ARG A 174 6.33 5.06 5.66
CA ARG A 174 5.88 6.46 5.57
C ARG A 174 6.08 7.21 6.89
N THR A 175 5.66 6.63 8.01
CA THR A 175 5.82 7.23 9.33
C THR A 175 7.29 7.46 9.66
N LYS A 176 8.16 6.49 9.33
CA LYS A 176 9.61 6.62 9.54
C LYS A 176 10.22 7.80 8.79
N ILE A 177 9.78 8.08 7.56
CA ILE A 177 10.25 9.26 6.80
C ILE A 177 9.80 10.55 7.47
N GLU A 178 8.55 10.59 7.92
CA GLU A 178 8.02 11.76 8.63
C GLU A 178 8.80 12.01 9.93
N GLU A 179 9.03 10.98 10.74
CA GLU A 179 9.82 11.07 11.98
C GLU A 179 11.26 11.55 11.70
N GLN A 180 11.92 10.99 10.67
CA GLN A 180 13.25 11.43 10.27
C GLN A 180 13.27 12.88 9.80
N PHE A 181 12.25 13.30 9.06
CA PHE A 181 12.10 14.69 8.62
C PHE A 181 11.90 15.64 9.79
N GLN A 182 11.02 15.28 10.75
CA GLN A 182 10.77 16.04 11.97
C GLN A 182 12.03 16.18 12.82
N LEU A 183 12.77 15.09 13.01
CA LEU A 183 14.01 15.08 13.78
C LEU A 183 15.08 15.95 13.13
N ARG A 184 15.31 15.79 11.81
CA ARG A 184 16.27 16.62 11.06
C ARG A 184 15.86 18.10 11.06
N SER A 185 14.57 18.38 10.93
CA SER A 185 14.01 19.73 11.01
C SER A 185 14.28 20.36 12.38
N ARG A 186 14.12 19.60 13.47
CA ARG A 186 14.41 20.05 14.84
C ARG A 186 15.90 20.32 15.06
N GLU A 187 16.77 19.43 14.60
CA GLU A 187 18.23 19.62 14.71
C GLU A 187 18.68 20.86 13.95
N LEU A 188 18.19 21.04 12.72
CA LEU A 188 18.46 22.26 11.95
C LEU A 188 17.95 23.49 12.69
N MET A 189 16.73 23.45 13.21
CA MET A 189 16.15 24.57 13.96
C MET A 189 17.06 24.96 15.12
N GLN A 190 17.50 23.99 15.92
CA GLN A 190 18.41 24.24 17.04
C GLN A 190 19.72 24.90 16.57
N GLN A 191 20.33 24.41 15.48
CA GLN A 191 21.54 25.01 14.92
C GLN A 191 21.33 26.47 14.48
N PHE A 192 20.14 26.81 13.96
CA PHE A 192 19.79 28.20 13.65
C PHE A 192 19.60 29.02 14.92
N MET A 193 18.90 28.49 15.93
CA MET A 193 18.68 29.16 17.21
C MET A 193 19.99 29.46 17.94
N ASP A 194 20.94 28.52 17.94
CA ASP A 194 22.24 28.68 18.57
C ASP A 194 23.05 29.77 17.86
N LYS A 195 23.13 29.71 16.52
CA LYS A 195 23.81 30.75 15.71
C LYS A 195 23.17 32.13 15.88
N LEU A 196 21.84 32.20 15.95
CA LEU A 196 21.12 33.44 16.23
C LEU A 196 21.48 33.98 17.61
N SER A 197 21.52 33.13 18.63
CA SER A 197 21.92 33.53 19.98
C SER A 197 23.34 34.09 20.01
N ASP A 198 24.29 33.46 19.31
CA ASP A 198 25.67 33.92 19.24
C ASP A 198 25.81 35.26 18.49
N ILE A 199 25.00 35.48 17.46
CA ILE A 199 24.95 36.77 16.75
C ILE A 199 24.31 37.85 17.63
N GLU A 200 23.20 37.53 18.29
CA GLU A 200 22.47 38.43 19.21
C GLU A 200 23.37 38.89 20.36
N LYS A 201 24.12 37.97 20.98
CA LYS A 201 25.09 38.28 22.04
C LYS A 201 26.16 39.24 21.55
N ARG A 202 26.83 38.94 20.43
CA ARG A 202 27.84 39.83 19.82
C ARG A 202 27.29 41.21 19.48
N ALA A 203 26.07 41.27 18.94
CA ALA A 203 25.39 42.52 18.66
C ALA A 203 24.99 43.29 19.93
N SER A 204 24.72 42.58 21.03
CA SER A 204 24.35 43.19 22.31
C SER A 204 25.52 43.92 22.99
N GLU A 205 26.71 43.36 22.87
CA GLU A 205 27.97 43.90 23.41
C GLU A 205 28.49 45.12 22.64
N GLY A 206 27.78 45.57 21.58
CA GLY A 206 28.11 46.77 20.82
C GLY A 206 29.32 46.63 19.88
N ALA A 207 30.05 45.53 19.96
CA ALA A 207 31.19 45.23 19.09
C ALA A 207 30.72 44.65 17.75
N ARG A 208 31.20 45.21 16.63
CA ARG A 208 31.09 44.63 15.28
C ARG A 208 29.65 44.44 14.75
N LEU A 209 28.77 45.42 14.93
CA LEU A 209 27.40 45.43 14.38
C LEU A 209 27.33 45.17 12.86
N SER A 210 28.35 45.61 12.11
CA SER A 210 28.46 45.34 10.67
C SER A 210 28.62 43.84 10.37
N THR A 211 29.49 43.13 11.11
CA THR A 211 29.71 41.70 10.91
C THR A 211 28.51 40.88 11.38
N ALA A 212 27.86 41.28 12.49
CA ALA A 212 26.62 40.65 12.94
C ALA A 212 25.52 40.74 11.86
N PHE A 213 25.40 41.87 11.18
CA PHE A 213 24.42 42.06 10.10
C PHE A 213 24.71 41.20 8.86
N GLU A 214 25.98 41.07 8.45
CA GLU A 214 26.36 40.19 7.33
C GLU A 214 26.22 38.70 7.70
N ASP A 215 26.48 38.32 8.95
CA ASP A 215 26.22 36.97 9.46
C ASP A 215 24.73 36.65 9.43
N LEU A 216 23.85 37.59 9.81
CA LEU A 216 22.39 37.43 9.70
C LEU A 216 21.93 37.27 8.26
N LYS A 217 22.49 38.04 7.31
CA LYS A 217 22.20 37.86 5.88
C LYS A 217 22.62 36.48 5.39
N THR A 218 23.79 36.02 5.78
CA THR A 218 24.30 34.68 5.44
C THR A 218 23.37 33.60 6.00
N LEU A 219 22.91 33.77 7.24
CA LEU A 219 21.97 32.86 7.89
C LEU A 219 20.60 32.89 7.20
N GLN A 220 20.11 34.07 6.78
CA GLN A 220 18.87 34.21 6.02
C GLN A 220 18.93 33.49 4.67
N THR A 221 20.05 33.57 3.96
CA THR A 221 20.25 32.80 2.71
C THR A 221 20.17 31.31 2.99
N LYS A 222 20.89 30.82 4.01
CA LYS A 222 20.83 29.41 4.43
C LYS A 222 19.42 28.97 4.87
N PHE A 223 18.66 29.86 5.51
CA PHE A 223 17.29 29.60 5.93
C PHE A 223 16.35 29.37 4.74
N LYS A 224 16.53 30.09 3.63
CA LYS A 224 15.68 29.94 2.43
C LYS A 224 15.77 28.53 1.86
N ASP A 225 16.97 27.97 1.83
CA ASP A 225 17.26 26.65 1.26
C ASP A 225 17.02 25.50 2.26
N ALA A 226 16.92 25.82 3.55
CA ALA A 226 16.70 24.83 4.59
C ALA A 226 15.27 24.25 4.56
N LYS A 227 15.20 22.91 4.65
CA LYS A 227 13.94 22.19 4.74
C LYS A 227 13.51 22.08 6.19
N PHE A 228 12.40 22.73 6.51
CA PHE A 228 11.77 22.73 7.82
C PHE A 228 10.33 22.26 7.72
N THR A 229 9.83 21.80 8.85
CA THR A 229 8.40 21.70 9.11
C THR A 229 7.83 23.11 9.19
N LYS A 230 6.52 23.27 8.96
CA LYS A 230 5.88 24.60 8.96
C LYS A 230 6.10 25.34 10.28
N GLU A 231 6.01 24.61 11.38
CA GLU A 231 6.18 25.12 12.75
C GLU A 231 7.62 25.62 12.97
N HIS A 232 8.63 24.76 12.77
CA HIS A 232 10.03 25.15 12.95
C HIS A 232 10.45 26.28 12.00
N ARG A 233 9.91 26.30 10.76
CA ARG A 233 10.17 27.38 9.80
C ARG A 233 9.69 28.73 10.33
N THR A 234 8.48 28.74 10.91
CA THR A 234 7.86 29.95 11.48
C THR A 234 8.65 30.44 12.69
N GLU A 235 9.09 29.51 13.55
CA GLU A 235 9.87 29.83 14.74
C GLU A 235 11.22 30.46 14.40
N VAL A 236 11.99 29.83 13.50
CA VAL A 236 13.29 30.35 13.04
C VAL A 236 13.12 31.69 12.33
N TRP A 237 12.07 31.85 11.52
CA TRP A 237 11.78 33.11 10.83
C TRP A 237 11.53 34.27 11.82
N ASN A 238 10.65 34.05 12.80
CA ASN A 238 10.31 35.07 13.78
C ASN A 238 11.55 35.54 14.54
N ARG A 239 12.40 34.60 14.98
CA ARG A 239 13.62 34.95 15.70
C ARG A 239 14.64 35.66 14.79
N LEU A 240 14.81 35.18 13.55
CA LEU A 240 15.69 35.83 12.58
C LEU A 240 15.25 37.27 12.29
N ASP A 241 13.95 37.52 12.11
CA ASP A 241 13.38 38.86 11.90
C ASP A 241 13.60 39.77 13.12
N SER A 242 13.34 39.25 14.34
CA SER A 242 13.63 39.95 15.58
C SER A 242 15.11 40.33 15.71
N ALA A 243 16.03 39.40 15.40
CA ALA A 243 17.46 39.66 15.43
C ALA A 243 17.87 40.75 14.41
N PHE A 244 17.30 40.73 13.20
CA PHE A 244 17.52 41.79 12.21
C PHE A 244 17.03 43.15 12.69
N LYS A 245 15.84 43.22 13.31
CA LYS A 245 15.30 44.46 13.88
C LYS A 245 16.22 45.01 14.97
N ALA A 246 16.64 44.18 15.92
CA ALA A 246 17.53 44.58 17.00
C ALA A 246 18.90 45.07 16.51
N VAL A 247 19.50 44.39 15.52
CA VAL A 247 20.78 44.81 14.94
C VAL A 247 20.63 46.11 14.13
N LYS A 248 19.53 46.27 13.38
CA LYS A 248 19.26 47.50 12.61
C LYS A 248 19.06 48.70 13.53
N GLU A 249 18.29 48.53 14.60
CA GLU A 249 18.04 49.58 15.61
C GLU A 249 19.35 50.13 16.17
N LYS A 250 20.25 49.23 16.60
CA LYS A 250 21.54 49.61 17.17
C LYS A 250 22.51 50.21 16.16
N ARG A 251 22.38 49.85 14.87
CA ARG A 251 23.30 50.31 13.81
C ARG A 251 22.85 51.60 13.14
N PHE A 252 21.54 51.83 13.02
CA PHE A 252 20.97 52.89 12.19
C PHE A 252 19.93 53.77 12.92
N GLY A 253 19.63 53.47 14.20
CA GLY A 253 18.63 54.19 15.00
C GLY A 253 17.24 53.55 14.97
N ALA A 254 16.35 53.99 15.86
CA ALA A 254 15.00 53.44 16.06
C ALA A 254 14.11 53.50 14.82
N GLU A 255 14.26 54.55 14.01
CA GLU A 255 13.52 54.75 12.75
C GLU A 255 13.83 53.66 11.70
N ALA A 256 15.04 53.11 11.71
CA ALA A 256 15.46 52.05 10.78
C ALA A 256 14.96 50.65 11.18
N ALA A 257 14.57 50.45 12.44
CA ALA A 257 14.06 49.19 12.97
C ALA A 257 12.53 49.03 12.75
N GLN A 258 11.81 50.15 12.75
CA GLN A 258 10.38 50.22 12.44
C GLN A 258 10.06 50.28 10.94
N GLN A 259 11.08 50.34 10.07
CA GLN A 259 10.87 50.36 8.62
C GLN A 259 10.17 49.09 8.11
N ASP A 260 8.95 49.29 7.60
CA ASP A 260 8.13 48.23 7.01
C ASP A 260 8.81 47.63 5.78
N ASN A 261 9.19 46.35 5.86
CA ASN A 261 9.86 45.62 4.78
C ASN A 261 8.88 44.96 3.78
N SER A 262 7.58 45.28 3.89
CA SER A 262 6.55 44.92 2.91
C SER A 262 6.89 45.41 1.49
N ALA A 263 6.24 44.85 0.49
CA ALA A 263 6.42 45.27 -0.90
C ALA A 263 6.04 46.74 -1.09
N GLU A 264 4.99 47.19 -0.40
CA GLU A 264 4.50 48.58 -0.39
C GLU A 264 5.50 49.52 0.29
N GLY A 265 5.96 49.18 1.50
CA GLY A 265 6.96 50.00 2.20
C GLY A 265 8.32 50.10 1.47
N ARG A 266 8.65 49.14 0.60
CA ARG A 266 9.82 49.24 -0.30
C ARG A 266 9.54 50.10 -1.53
N PHE A 267 8.31 50.11 -2.03
CA PHE A 267 7.88 50.92 -3.16
C PHE A 267 7.82 52.39 -2.78
N ASP A 268 7.23 52.71 -1.62
CA ASP A 268 7.12 54.07 -1.10
C ASP A 268 8.50 54.70 -0.86
N ARG A 269 9.46 53.95 -0.33
CA ARG A 269 10.85 54.44 -0.16
C ARG A 269 11.57 54.71 -1.48
N ARG A 270 11.24 53.97 -2.54
CA ARG A 270 11.77 54.24 -3.88
C ARG A 270 11.11 55.49 -4.46
N LEU A 271 9.81 55.67 -4.24
CA LEU A 271 9.09 56.89 -4.62
C LEU A 271 9.65 58.12 -3.90
N ASP A 272 9.82 58.05 -2.58
CA ASP A 272 10.41 59.14 -1.78
C ASP A 272 11.85 59.45 -2.20
N GLY A 273 12.66 58.42 -2.46
CA GLY A 273 14.02 58.58 -2.95
C GLY A 273 14.08 59.23 -4.33
N LEU A 274 13.14 58.89 -5.21
CA LEU A 274 12.99 59.52 -6.52
C LEU A 274 12.48 60.97 -6.39
N GLY A 275 11.53 61.23 -5.49
CA GLY A 275 11.02 62.58 -5.20
C GLY A 275 12.13 63.50 -4.67
N GLN A 276 12.94 63.03 -3.71
CA GLN A 276 14.09 63.79 -3.23
C GLN A 276 15.16 64.01 -4.30
N ALA A 277 15.34 63.06 -5.23
CA ALA A 277 16.23 63.25 -6.36
C ALA A 277 15.68 64.30 -7.35
N MET A 278 14.37 64.29 -7.60
CA MET A 278 13.68 65.29 -8.41
C MET A 278 13.77 66.69 -7.78
N ASP A 279 13.52 66.85 -6.49
CA ASP A 279 13.66 68.12 -5.77
C ASP A 279 15.09 68.69 -5.85
N ARG A 280 16.11 67.81 -5.78
CA ARG A 280 17.51 68.20 -5.95
C ARG A 280 17.85 68.60 -7.39
N MET A 281 17.16 68.03 -8.38
CA MET A 281 17.31 68.41 -9.79
C MET A 281 16.56 69.71 -10.12
N GLU A 282 15.43 69.97 -9.48
CA GLU A 282 14.65 71.21 -9.66
C GLU A 282 15.26 72.42 -8.93
N ASN A 283 15.97 72.21 -7.82
CA ASN A 283 16.68 73.25 -7.07
C ASN A 283 18.18 72.97 -6.95
N PRO A 284 18.96 73.12 -8.04
CA PRO A 284 20.38 72.80 -8.08
C PRO A 284 21.26 73.67 -7.16
N PHE A 285 20.73 74.80 -6.64
CA PHE A 285 21.46 75.72 -5.75
C PHE A 285 21.33 75.41 -4.25
N SER A 286 20.46 74.47 -3.84
CA SER A 286 20.28 74.14 -2.41
C SER A 286 21.50 73.45 -1.78
N ALA A 287 22.43 72.95 -2.60
CA ALA A 287 23.65 72.28 -2.14
C ALA A 287 24.83 73.23 -1.84
N ILE A 288 24.75 74.52 -2.18
CA ILE A 288 25.90 75.46 -2.09
C ILE A 288 25.86 76.34 -0.83
N MET A 289 24.76 76.36 -0.04
CA MET A 289 24.62 77.25 1.13
C MET A 289 24.75 76.58 2.51
N LYS A 290 25.39 75.39 2.59
CA LYS A 290 25.76 74.77 3.88
C LYS A 290 27.22 74.34 3.88
N THR A 291 28.11 75.33 3.80
CA THR A 291 29.46 75.28 4.38
C THR A 291 29.54 76.31 5.47
#